data_AF-A0A7R9XSA2-F1
#
_entry.id   AF-A0A7R9XSA2-F1
#
_cell.length_a   1.000
_cell.length_b   1.000
_cell.length_c   1.000
_cell.angle_alpha   90.00
_cell.angle_beta   90.00
_cell.angle_gamma   90.00
#
_symmetry.space_group_name_H-M   'P 1'
#
loop_
_entity.id
_entity.type
_entity.pdbx_description
1 polymer ?
#
loop_
_entity_poly.entity_id
_entity_poly.type
_entity_poly.pdbx_seq_one_letter_code
_entity_poly.pdbx_strand_id
1 'polypeptide(L)'
;DASQKKERLAGMAEAEAAGKDVESKKPVVVKFGINHITYLVEQGKAQLVCIAHDVDPVELVVWLPALCKQMNVPYCIVKGKARLGAVVHKKTATALALTAIKNEDKLEFSKLVEAIK
;
A
#
# COMPACT_ATOMS: atom_id res chain seq x y z
N ASP A 1 7.36 1.96 12.72
CA ASP A 1 6.45 3.12 12.67
C ASP A 1 6.28 3.98 13.92
N ALA A 2 5.80 3.50 15.07
CA ALA A 2 5.44 4.43 16.16
C ALA A 2 6.61 5.29 16.65
N SER A 3 7.81 4.70 16.78
CA SER A 3 9.04 5.44 17.11
C SER A 3 9.51 6.34 15.96
N GLN A 4 9.60 5.85 14.71
CA GLN A 4 9.95 6.67 13.54
C GLN A 4 8.97 7.83 13.29
N LYS A 5 7.68 7.62 13.52
CA LYS A 5 6.65 8.67 13.43
C LYS A 5 6.84 9.69 14.55
N LYS A 6 7.18 9.25 15.77
CA LYS A 6 7.48 10.13 16.91
C LYS A 6 8.74 10.96 16.65
N GLU A 7 9.82 10.34 16.15
CA GLU A 7 11.05 11.02 15.74
C GLU A 7 10.80 12.02 14.61
N ARG A 8 10.01 11.64 13.59
CA ARG A 8 9.62 12.55 12.52
C ARG A 8 8.82 13.74 13.04
N LEU A 9 7.86 13.51 13.94
CA LEU A 9 7.06 14.58 14.54
C LEU A 9 7.92 15.49 15.44
N ALA A 10 8.87 14.92 16.20
CA ALA A 10 9.79 15.68 17.03
C ALA A 10 10.73 16.55 16.16
N GLY A 11 11.34 15.97 15.12
CA GLY A 11 12.19 16.74 14.19
C GLY A 11 11.42 17.78 13.38
N MET A 12 10.15 17.53 13.05
CA MET A 12 9.28 18.55 12.43
C MET A 12 8.97 19.68 13.41
N ALA A 13 8.69 19.38 14.68
CA ALA A 13 8.46 20.38 15.71
C ALA A 13 9.72 21.24 15.97
N GLU A 14 10.91 20.64 15.96
CA GLU A 14 12.19 21.37 16.09
C GLU A 14 12.47 22.25 14.86
N ALA A 15 12.16 21.78 13.65
CA ALA A 15 12.33 22.55 12.42
C ALA A 15 11.37 23.75 12.34
N GLU A 16 10.12 23.55 12.80
CA GLU A 16 9.11 24.61 12.90
C GLU A 16 9.48 25.64 13.98
N ALA A 17 9.98 25.19 15.14
CA ALA A 17 10.50 26.07 16.19
C ALA A 17 11.73 26.88 15.74
N ALA A 18 12.53 26.35 14.79
CA ALA A 18 13.65 27.04 14.18
C ALA A 18 13.25 27.99 13.02
N GLY A 19 11.95 28.15 12.74
CA GLY A 19 11.43 29.11 11.76
C GLY A 19 11.72 28.77 10.29
N LYS A 20 12.06 27.51 9.98
CA LYS A 20 12.24 27.04 8.59
C LYS A 20 10.92 26.48 8.06
N ASP A 21 10.55 26.89 6.85
CA ASP A 21 9.36 26.39 6.16
C ASP A 21 9.49 24.87 5.93
N VAL A 22 8.63 24.08 6.57
CA VAL A 22 8.72 22.62 6.58
C VAL A 22 8.01 22.07 5.35
N GLU A 23 8.65 22.19 4.18
CA GLU A 23 8.14 21.58 2.95
C GLU A 23 8.34 20.05 2.99
N SER A 24 7.46 19.37 3.72
CA SER A 24 7.55 17.92 3.90
C SER A 24 7.02 17.18 2.68
N LYS A 25 7.94 16.62 1.88
CA LYS A 25 7.57 15.69 0.80
C LYS A 25 6.75 14.54 1.40
N LYS A 26 5.50 14.41 0.95
CA LYS A 26 4.56 13.39 1.43
C LYS A 26 5.20 12.00 1.27
N PRO A 27 5.33 11.21 2.35
CA PRO A 27 6.01 9.93 2.27
C PRO A 27 5.20 8.97 1.39
N VAL A 28 5.91 8.28 0.51
CA VAL A 28 5.36 7.18 -0.28
C VAL A 28 5.25 5.99 0.67
N VAL A 29 4.01 5.54 0.91
CA VAL A 29 3.71 4.45 1.84
C VAL A 29 2.77 3.46 1.19
N VAL A 30 2.93 2.19 1.54
CA VAL A 30 2.00 1.12 1.18
C VAL A 30 0.66 1.36 1.88
N LYS A 31 -0.43 1.22 1.15
CA LYS A 31 -1.78 1.31 1.70
C LYS A 31 -2.25 -0.09 2.07
N PHE A 32 -2.90 -0.21 3.22
CA PHE A 32 -3.40 -1.47 3.74
C PHE A 32 -4.83 -1.31 4.27
N GLY A 33 -5.51 -2.44 4.41
CA GLY A 33 -6.89 -2.52 4.90
C GLY A 33 -7.90 -2.54 3.75
N ILE A 34 -8.90 -3.42 3.88
CA ILE A 34 -9.76 -3.75 2.75
C ILE A 34 -10.59 -2.55 2.27
N ASN A 35 -11.27 -1.85 3.19
CA ASN A 35 -12.09 -0.68 2.86
C ASN A 35 -11.30 0.47 2.22
N HIS A 36 -10.02 0.61 2.60
CA HIS A 36 -9.18 1.67 2.04
C HIS A 36 -8.68 1.29 0.65
N ILE A 37 -8.31 0.02 0.46
CA ILE A 37 -7.88 -0.48 -0.85
C ILE A 37 -9.00 -0.39 -1.86
N THR A 38 -10.23 -0.71 -1.45
CA THR A 38 -11.38 -0.74 -2.35
C THR A 38 -11.72 0.65 -2.83
N TYR A 39 -11.72 1.63 -1.92
CA TYR A 39 -11.83 3.04 -2.27
C TYR A 39 -10.73 3.51 -3.24
N LEU A 40 -9.48 3.06 -3.07
CA LEU A 40 -8.38 3.44 -3.96
C LEU A 40 -8.49 2.79 -5.35
N VAL A 41 -9.03 1.58 -5.43
CA VAL A 41 -9.29 0.87 -6.70
C VAL A 41 -10.45 1.55 -7.44
N GLU A 42 -11.54 1.88 -6.75
CA GLU A 42 -12.67 2.61 -7.32
C GLU A 42 -12.28 4.00 -7.83
N GLN A 43 -11.32 4.65 -7.17
CA GLN A 43 -10.76 5.93 -7.62
C GLN A 43 -9.73 5.81 -8.73
N GLY A 44 -9.32 4.60 -9.12
CA GLY A 44 -8.25 4.40 -10.11
C GLY A 44 -6.87 4.90 -9.65
N LYS A 45 -6.66 5.08 -8.35
CA LYS A 45 -5.39 5.55 -7.77
C LYS A 45 -4.45 4.40 -7.40
N ALA A 46 -4.96 3.18 -7.33
CA ALA A 46 -4.15 1.99 -7.09
C ALA A 46 -3.42 1.61 -8.40
N GLN A 47 -2.10 1.47 -8.33
CA GLN A 47 -1.27 1.00 -9.43
C GLN A 47 -1.11 -0.53 -9.42
N LEU A 48 -1.12 -1.14 -8.24
CA LEU A 48 -1.07 -2.59 -8.05
C LEU A 48 -1.76 -2.94 -6.73
N VAL A 49 -2.54 -4.03 -6.75
CA VAL A 49 -3.17 -4.60 -5.55
C VAL A 49 -2.62 -6.00 -5.30
N CYS A 50 -2.26 -6.32 -4.06
CA CYS A 50 -1.84 -7.67 -3.69
C CYS A 50 -2.77 -8.24 -2.63
N ILE A 51 -3.25 -9.46 -2.88
CA ILE A 51 -4.33 -10.13 -2.15
C ILE A 51 -3.77 -11.40 -1.52
N ALA A 52 -4.02 -11.63 -0.23
CA ALA A 52 -3.63 -12.88 0.41
C ALA A 52 -4.58 -14.03 0.03
N HIS A 53 -4.03 -15.23 -0.16
CA HIS A 53 -4.82 -16.43 -0.49
C HIS A 53 -5.51 -17.11 0.71
N ASP A 54 -5.01 -16.90 1.93
CA ASP A 54 -5.33 -17.63 3.17
C ASP A 54 -6.17 -16.77 4.13
N VAL A 55 -6.99 -15.90 3.54
CA VAL A 55 -7.94 -15.06 4.26
C VAL A 55 -9.12 -15.94 4.66
N ASP A 56 -9.46 -15.85 5.95
CA ASP A 56 -10.55 -16.58 6.56
C ASP A 56 -11.34 -15.54 7.38
N PRO A 57 -12.61 -15.25 7.07
CA PRO A 57 -13.44 -15.86 6.00
C PRO A 57 -13.11 -15.38 4.57
N VAL A 58 -13.31 -16.25 3.56
CA VAL A 58 -12.94 -16.01 2.15
C VAL A 58 -13.84 -14.96 1.46
N GLU A 59 -15.05 -14.81 1.96
CA GLU A 59 -16.07 -13.84 1.52
C GLU A 59 -15.53 -12.42 1.56
N LEU A 60 -14.57 -12.14 2.46
CA LEU A 60 -13.93 -10.83 2.55
C LEU A 60 -13.17 -10.47 1.26
N VAL A 61 -12.57 -11.44 0.56
CA VAL A 61 -11.69 -11.16 -0.59
C VAL A 61 -12.23 -11.65 -1.93
N VAL A 62 -13.29 -12.45 -1.94
CA VAL A 62 -13.78 -13.11 -3.17
C VAL A 62 -14.14 -12.12 -4.29
N TRP A 63 -14.61 -10.94 -3.93
CA TRP A 63 -15.05 -9.89 -4.86
C TRP A 63 -13.93 -8.94 -5.30
N LEU A 64 -12.80 -8.92 -4.59
CA LEU A 64 -11.74 -7.96 -4.82
C LEU A 64 -11.01 -8.17 -6.17
N PRO A 65 -10.70 -9.41 -6.60
CA PRO A 65 -10.17 -9.66 -7.95
C PRO A 65 -11.11 -9.21 -9.07
N ALA A 66 -12.42 -9.42 -8.89
CA ALA A 66 -13.44 -8.99 -9.87
C ALA A 66 -13.48 -7.46 -10.00
N LEU A 67 -13.45 -6.75 -8.87
CA LEU A 67 -13.37 -5.29 -8.85
C LEU A 67 -12.09 -4.77 -9.53
N CYS A 68 -10.93 -5.36 -9.22
CA CYS A 68 -9.66 -4.96 -9.84
C CYS A 68 -9.68 -5.17 -11.36
N LYS A 69 -10.27 -6.27 -11.85
CA LYS A 69 -10.43 -6.55 -13.28
C LYS A 69 -11.37 -5.56 -13.97
N GLN A 70 -12.48 -5.19 -13.34
CA GLN A 70 -13.43 -4.22 -13.89
C GLN A 70 -12.81 -2.81 -14.00
N MET A 71 -12.00 -2.43 -13.01
CA MET A 71 -11.33 -1.12 -12.96
C MET A 71 -9.96 -1.11 -13.68
N ASN A 72 -9.59 -2.21 -14.35
CA ASN A 72 -8.33 -2.38 -15.07
C ASN A 72 -7.07 -2.14 -14.20
N VAL A 73 -7.15 -2.48 -12.91
CA VAL A 73 -6.03 -2.42 -11.97
C VAL A 73 -5.39 -3.80 -11.87
N PRO A 74 -4.06 -3.94 -12.09
CA PRO A 74 -3.40 -5.23 -11.98
C PRO A 74 -3.43 -5.71 -10.53
N TYR A 75 -3.65 -7.01 -10.33
CA TYR A 75 -3.70 -7.62 -9.00
C TYR A 75 -2.87 -8.89 -8.91
N CYS A 76 -2.30 -9.13 -7.73
CA CYS A 76 -1.38 -10.21 -7.45
C CYS A 76 -1.93 -11.08 -6.30
N ILE A 77 -1.96 -12.40 -6.45
CA ILE A 77 -2.36 -13.31 -5.36
C ILE A 77 -1.11 -13.85 -4.69
N VAL A 78 -0.98 -13.59 -3.39
CA VAL A 78 0.22 -13.89 -2.61
C VAL A 78 -0.08 -14.97 -1.57
N LYS A 79 0.86 -15.91 -1.44
CA LYS A 79 0.84 -16.90 -0.37
C LYS A 79 1.19 -16.26 0.98
N GLY A 80 0.23 -16.26 1.90
CA GLY A 80 0.38 -15.93 3.31
C GLY A 80 -0.01 -14.49 3.69
N LYS A 81 -1.13 -14.34 4.41
CA LYS A 81 -1.57 -13.05 4.99
C LYS A 81 -0.63 -12.54 6.07
N ALA A 82 0.10 -13.45 6.73
CA ALA A 82 1.15 -13.11 7.67
C ALA A 82 2.33 -12.40 6.98
N ARG A 83 2.67 -12.82 5.76
CA ARG A 83 3.76 -12.19 4.98
C ARG A 83 3.39 -10.78 4.54
N LEU A 84 2.15 -10.57 4.10
CA LEU A 84 1.63 -9.23 3.82
C LEU A 84 1.57 -8.38 5.11
N GLY A 85 1.19 -8.99 6.22
CA GLY A 85 1.19 -8.37 7.55
C GLY A 85 2.57 -7.85 7.95
N ALA A 86 3.62 -8.66 7.75
CA ALA A 86 5.00 -8.31 8.10
C ALA A 86 5.48 -7.01 7.40
N VAL A 87 5.11 -6.81 6.14
CA VAL A 87 5.44 -5.60 5.36
C VAL A 87 4.85 -4.34 5.99
N VAL A 88 3.67 -4.43 6.59
CA VAL A 88 2.97 -3.30 7.21
C VAL A 88 3.06 -3.31 8.74
N HIS A 89 3.95 -4.11 9.31
CA HIS A 89 4.13 -4.28 10.74
C HIS A 89 2.84 -4.65 11.49
N LYS A 90 2.03 -5.53 10.88
CA LYS A 90 0.83 -6.13 11.48
C LYS A 90 0.98 -7.66 11.52
N LYS A 91 0.21 -8.31 12.39
CA LYS A 91 0.16 -9.78 12.44
C LYS A 91 -0.35 -10.37 11.12
N THR A 92 -1.32 -9.70 10.51
CA THR A 92 -1.96 -10.14 9.27
C THR A 92 -2.40 -8.93 8.45
N ALA A 93 -2.33 -9.04 7.12
CA ALA A 93 -2.97 -8.11 6.20
C ALA A 93 -3.70 -8.88 5.09
N THR A 94 -4.95 -8.51 4.83
CA THR A 94 -5.81 -9.15 3.84
C THR A 94 -5.41 -8.78 2.41
N ALA A 95 -5.17 -7.49 2.20
CA ALA A 95 -4.69 -6.96 0.94
C ALA A 95 -3.79 -5.74 1.20
N LEU A 96 -2.97 -5.42 0.21
CA LEU A 96 -2.10 -4.23 0.14
C LEU A 96 -2.28 -3.55 -1.21
N ALA A 97 -2.13 -2.22 -1.25
CA ALA A 97 -2.14 -1.45 -2.49
C ALA A 97 -0.96 -0.49 -2.57
N LEU A 98 -0.41 -0.36 -3.77
CA LEU A 98 0.60 0.63 -4.12
C LEU A 98 -0.07 1.77 -4.90
N THR A 99 0.07 3.00 -4.42
CA THR A 99 -0.54 4.19 -5.05
C THR A 99 0.48 5.08 -5.76
N ALA A 100 1.70 5.12 -5.24
CA ALA A 100 2.78 5.93 -5.78
C ALA A 100 4.09 5.16 -5.61
N ILE A 101 5.00 5.36 -6.55
CA ILE A 101 6.28 4.68 -6.61
C ILE A 101 7.33 5.75 -6.87
N LYS A 102 8.51 5.60 -6.25
CA LYS A 102 9.62 6.50 -6.50
C LYS A 102 10.14 6.27 -7.92
N ASN A 103 10.76 7.28 -8.51
CA ASN A 103 11.26 7.17 -9.88
C ASN A 103 12.32 6.07 -10.03
N GLU A 104 13.09 5.82 -8.97
CA GLU A 104 14.14 4.80 -8.91
C GLU A 104 13.59 3.37 -9.10
N ASP A 105 12.41 3.08 -8.53
CA ASP A 105 11.82 1.73 -8.51
C ASP A 105 10.87 1.46 -9.71
N LYS A 106 10.67 2.47 -10.57
CA LYS A 106 9.64 2.43 -11.63
C LYS A 106 9.90 1.35 -12.69
N LEU A 107 11.17 1.09 -13.00
CA LEU A 107 11.58 0.07 -13.98
C LEU A 107 11.25 -1.34 -13.49
N GLU A 108 11.64 -1.66 -12.26
CA GLU A 108 11.36 -2.97 -11.64
C GLU A 108 9.86 -3.18 -11.44
N PHE A 109 9.14 -2.13 -11.06
CA PHE A 109 7.68 -2.20 -10.95
C PHE A 109 7.00 -2.49 -12.29
N SER A 110 7.46 -1.88 -13.38
CA SER A 110 6.85 -2.09 -14.70
C SER A 110 7.00 -3.55 -15.14
N LYS A 111 8.18 -4.15 -14.94
CA LYS A 111 8.41 -5.58 -15.19
C LYS A 111 7.47 -6.46 -14.35
N LEU A 112 7.26 -6.10 -13.09
CA LEU A 112 6.36 -6.84 -12.20
C LEU A 112 4.90 -6.77 -12.70
N VAL A 113 4.44 -5.58 -13.11
CA VAL A 113 3.09 -5.40 -13.65
C VAL A 113 2.89 -6.19 -14.94
N GLU A 114 3.90 -6.24 -15.82
CA GLU A 114 3.85 -7.06 -17.04
C GLU A 114 3.79 -8.55 -16.74
N ALA A 115 4.53 -9.03 -15.74
CA ALA A 115 4.50 -10.44 -15.35
C ALA A 115 3.17 -10.89 -14.69
N ILE A 116 2.37 -9.94 -14.22
CA ILE A 116 1.10 -10.18 -13.52
C ILE A 116 -0.12 -10.07 -14.46
N LYS A 117 0.02 -9.34 -15.57
CA LYS A 117 -1.02 -9.26 -16.62
C LYS A 117 -1.16 -10.57 -17.38
#